data_AF-A0A1Q5IZD1-F1
#
_entry.id   AF-A0A1Q5IZD1-F1
#
_cell.length_a   1.000
_cell.length_b   1.000
_cell.length_c   1.000
_cell.angle_alpha   90.00
_cell.angle_beta   90.00
_cell.angle_gamma   90.00
#
_symmetry.space_group_name_H-M   'P 1'
#
loop_
_entity.id
_entity.type
_entity.pdbx_description
1 polymer ?
#
loop_
_entity_poly.entity_id
_entity_poly.type
_entity_poly.pdbx_seq_one_letter_code
_entity_poly.pdbx_strand_id
1 'polypeptide(L)'
;MEATRIRSGSGLRASNSPGRGSKGRVKKIHPSLSRPAEALEELAAVRSVTWLNSGRTVQFKIKPLSPGVTGVSLYDGPSSQVTVSLPLFPATGWIDDQRARLEKVRRAFTS
;
A
#
# COMPACT_ATOMS: atom_id res chain seq x y z
N MET A 1 -24.12 17.95 62.11
CA MET A 1 -25.45 18.34 61.59
C MET A 1 -25.67 17.58 60.30
N GLU A 2 -26.84 16.94 60.23
CA GLU A 2 -27.54 16.36 59.07
C GLU A 2 -26.96 15.17 58.29
N ALA A 3 -27.91 14.40 57.75
CA ALA A 3 -27.88 12.98 57.47
C ALA A 3 -28.35 12.68 56.03
N THR A 4 -27.95 11.51 55.52
CA THR A 4 -28.76 10.60 54.66
C THR A 4 -29.31 11.09 53.31
N ARG A 5 -28.90 10.42 52.20
CA ARG A 5 -29.79 9.48 51.46
C ARG A 5 -29.07 8.58 50.44
N ILE A 6 -29.49 7.31 50.46
CA ILE A 6 -29.20 6.19 49.56
C ILE A 6 -30.23 6.15 48.41
N ARG A 7 -29.84 5.71 47.20
CA ARG A 7 -30.60 4.83 46.26
C ARG A 7 -29.63 4.39 45.14
N SER A 8 -29.21 3.12 45.10
CA SER A 8 -29.87 1.97 44.48
C SER A 8 -30.05 2.10 42.96
N GLY A 9 -29.25 1.33 42.23
CA GLY A 9 -29.28 1.19 40.77
C GLY A 9 -28.53 -0.07 40.37
N SER A 10 -29.09 -1.24 40.69
CA SER A 10 -28.67 -2.54 40.19
C SER A 10 -29.17 -2.71 38.76
N GLY A 11 -28.31 -3.16 37.85
CA GLY A 11 -28.67 -3.33 36.44
C GLY A 11 -27.54 -3.92 35.60
N LEU A 12 -27.26 -5.21 35.82
CA LEU A 12 -26.47 -6.06 34.92
C LEU A 12 -27.03 -6.01 33.49
N ARG A 13 -26.19 -5.69 32.50
CA ARG A 13 -26.15 -6.43 31.22
C ARG A 13 -24.85 -6.15 30.46
N ALA A 14 -23.93 -7.10 30.53
CA ALA A 14 -22.94 -7.30 29.50
C ALA A 14 -23.67 -7.73 28.21
N SER A 15 -23.73 -6.84 27.21
CA SER A 15 -24.17 -7.19 25.87
C SER A 15 -23.01 -7.82 25.11
N ASN A 16 -22.82 -9.12 25.32
CA ASN A 16 -21.97 -9.94 24.46
C ASN A 16 -22.72 -10.15 23.13
N SER A 17 -22.39 -9.36 22.10
CA SER A 17 -22.93 -9.54 20.75
C SER A 17 -21.99 -10.42 19.91
N PRO A 18 -22.47 -11.48 19.25
CA PRO A 18 -21.62 -12.40 18.51
C PRO A 18 -21.00 -11.72 17.28
N GLY A 19 -19.72 -12.01 17.05
CA GLY A 19 -18.99 -11.59 15.87
C GLY A 19 -19.71 -11.98 14.58
N ARG A 20 -20.29 -10.98 13.92
CA ARG A 20 -20.78 -11.13 12.55
C ARG A 20 -19.59 -10.98 11.63
N GLY A 21 -19.11 -12.10 11.11
CA GLY A 21 -18.06 -12.16 10.10
C GLY A 21 -18.32 -11.15 9.00
N SER A 22 -17.49 -10.11 8.96
CA SER A 22 -17.46 -9.21 7.82
C SER A 22 -16.89 -10.02 6.66
N LYS A 23 -17.81 -10.52 5.82
CA LYS A 23 -17.50 -11.05 4.49
C LYS A 23 -16.43 -10.16 3.88
N GLY A 24 -15.32 -10.76 3.48
CA GLY A 24 -14.16 -10.06 2.92
C GLY A 24 -14.63 -9.01 1.93
N ARG A 25 -14.63 -7.74 2.37
CA ARG A 25 -14.72 -6.62 1.44
C ARG A 25 -13.39 -6.70 0.71
N VAL A 26 -13.43 -7.20 -0.53
CA VAL A 26 -12.36 -6.98 -1.50
C VAL A 26 -12.07 -5.48 -1.41
N LYS A 27 -10.95 -5.13 -0.76
CA LYS A 27 -10.56 -3.74 -0.65
C LYS A 27 -10.42 -3.28 -2.09
N LYS A 28 -11.31 -2.36 -2.51
CA LYS A 28 -11.15 -1.64 -3.77
C LYS A 28 -9.69 -1.22 -3.84
N ILE A 29 -8.97 -1.80 -4.79
CA ILE A 29 -7.60 -1.41 -5.06
C ILE A 29 -7.66 0.09 -5.34
N HIS A 30 -7.02 0.87 -4.49
CA HIS A 30 -7.06 2.32 -4.55
C HIS A 30 -6.42 2.77 -5.88
N PRO A 31 -7.04 3.69 -6.65
CA PRO A 31 -6.70 3.93 -8.06
C PRO A 31 -5.45 4.78 -8.29
N SER A 32 -4.45 4.77 -7.38
CA SER A 32 -3.14 5.37 -7.69
C SER A 32 -2.13 4.36 -8.26
N LEU A 33 -2.60 3.22 -8.74
CA LEU A 33 -1.86 2.46 -9.74
C LEU A 33 -1.79 3.34 -10.99
N SER A 34 -0.69 4.05 -11.22
CA SER A 34 -0.26 4.18 -12.61
C SER A 34 -0.27 2.76 -13.17
N ARG A 35 -0.96 2.55 -14.29
CA ARG A 35 -1.10 1.19 -14.81
C ARG A 35 0.32 0.62 -14.97
N PRO A 36 0.60 -0.64 -14.60
CA PRO A 36 1.97 -1.15 -14.61
C PRO A 36 2.71 -0.90 -15.94
N ALA A 37 1.99 -0.87 -17.07
CA ALA A 37 2.54 -0.45 -18.36
C ALA A 37 2.97 1.02 -18.39
N GLU A 38 2.12 1.97 -17.98
CA GLU A 38 2.43 3.40 -17.93
C GLU A 38 3.63 3.69 -17.03
N ALA A 39 3.72 3.00 -15.89
CA ALA A 39 4.89 3.13 -15.01
C ALA A 39 6.20 2.70 -15.68
N LEU A 40 6.17 1.63 -16.48
CA LEU A 40 7.35 1.22 -17.25
C LEU A 40 7.73 2.25 -18.31
N GLU A 41 6.74 2.92 -18.93
CA GLU A 41 7.01 4.01 -19.87
C GLU A 41 7.61 5.25 -19.20
N GLU A 42 7.11 5.63 -18.02
CA GLU A 42 7.72 6.72 -17.24
C GLU A 42 9.17 6.39 -16.86
N LEU A 43 9.45 5.15 -16.44
CA LEU A 43 10.81 4.72 -16.10
C LEU A 43 11.72 4.66 -17.34
N ALA A 44 11.20 4.22 -18.48
CA ALA A 44 11.92 4.27 -19.76
C ALA A 44 12.26 5.70 -20.17
N ALA A 45 11.38 6.66 -19.87
CA ALA A 45 11.60 8.09 -20.07
C ALA A 45 12.49 8.74 -18.98
N VAL A 46 13.10 7.94 -18.11
CA VAL A 46 13.96 8.42 -17.00
C VAL A 46 13.17 9.35 -16.05
N ARG A 47 11.90 9.03 -15.81
CA ARG A 47 11.03 9.74 -14.87
C ARG A 47 10.78 8.92 -13.63
N SER A 48 10.36 9.59 -12.57
CA SER A 48 10.06 8.95 -11.30
C SER A 48 8.64 8.40 -11.28
N VAL A 49 8.48 7.21 -10.70
CA VAL A 49 7.16 6.60 -10.47
C VAL A 49 6.92 6.49 -8.97
N THR A 50 5.69 6.79 -8.54
CA THR A 50 5.27 6.63 -7.15
C THR A 50 3.97 5.83 -7.10
N TRP A 51 3.93 4.81 -6.25
CA TRP A 51 2.76 3.98 -5.98
C TRP A 51 2.30 4.12 -4.53
N LEU A 52 1.03 3.75 -4.30
CA LEU A 52 0.43 3.65 -2.96
C LEU A 52 0.46 4.96 -2.14
N ASN A 53 0.51 6.10 -2.82
CA ASN A 53 0.59 7.44 -2.24
C ASN A 53 -0.74 7.98 -1.68
N SER A 54 -1.49 7.14 -0.96
CA SER A 54 -2.79 7.53 -0.39
C SER A 54 -2.68 8.28 0.96
N GLY A 55 -1.46 8.39 1.50
CA GLY A 55 -1.21 8.89 2.87
C GLY A 55 -1.67 7.96 3.99
N ARG A 56 -2.34 6.84 3.67
CA ARG A 56 -2.88 5.86 4.64
C ARG A 56 -2.13 4.52 4.63
N THR A 57 -1.19 4.35 3.71
CA THR A 57 -0.48 3.10 3.46
C THR A 57 1.00 3.40 3.19
N VAL A 58 1.79 2.33 3.06
CA VAL A 58 3.15 2.39 2.55
C VAL A 58 3.19 3.15 1.23
N GLN A 59 4.10 4.11 1.09
CA GLN A 59 4.44 4.76 -0.17
C GLN A 59 5.63 4.03 -0.78
N PHE A 60 5.56 3.75 -2.08
CA PHE A 60 6.66 3.16 -2.82
C PHE A 60 7.07 4.08 -3.96
N LYS A 61 8.37 4.30 -4.13
CA LYS A 61 8.89 5.22 -5.14
C LYS A 61 10.11 4.65 -5.83
N ILE A 62 10.14 4.80 -7.15
CA ILE A 62 11.28 4.50 -8.00
C ILE A 62 11.73 5.81 -8.63
N LYS A 63 13.02 6.11 -8.51
CA LYS A 63 13.63 7.29 -9.12
C LYS A 63 14.92 6.91 -9.84
N PRO A 64 15.15 7.37 -11.06
CA PRO A 64 16.51 7.39 -11.62
C PRO A 64 17.41 8.26 -10.74
N LEU A 65 18.59 7.77 -10.39
CA LEU A 65 19.57 8.53 -9.60
C LEU A 65 20.73 9.01 -10.49
N SER A 66 21.22 8.12 -11.35
CA SER A 66 22.28 8.36 -12.33
C SER A 66 22.14 7.33 -13.46
N PRO A 67 22.88 7.48 -14.58
CA PRO A 67 22.85 6.47 -15.64
C PRO A 67 23.15 5.06 -15.09
N GLY A 68 22.23 4.12 -15.32
CA GLY A 68 22.34 2.73 -14.84
C GLY A 68 22.01 2.51 -13.36
N VAL A 69 21.63 3.54 -12.60
CA VAL A 69 21.29 3.42 -11.18
C VAL A 69 19.88 3.92 -10.90
N THR A 70 19.08 3.06 -10.28
CA THR A 70 17.70 3.35 -9.90
C THR A 70 17.56 3.28 -8.38
N GLY A 71 17.14 4.38 -7.77
CA GLY A 71 16.79 4.43 -6.36
C GLY A 71 15.38 3.90 -6.14
N VAL A 72 15.24 2.96 -5.20
CA VAL A 72 13.95 2.45 -4.74
C VAL A 72 13.78 2.81 -3.28
N SER A 73 12.66 3.45 -2.94
CA SER A 73 12.34 3.82 -1.56
C SER A 73 10.94 3.35 -1.17
N LEU A 74 10.86 2.75 0.01
CA LEU A 74 9.64 2.34 0.69
C LEU A 74 9.50 3.19 1.96
N TYR A 75 8.36 3.85 2.13
CA TYR A 75 8.06 4.65 3.31
C TYR A 75 6.75 4.18 3.95
N ASP A 76 6.81 3.69 5.18
CA ASP A 76 5.64 3.25 5.95
C ASP A 76 5.27 4.27 7.03
N GLY A 77 4.84 5.46 6.59
CA GLY A 77 4.57 6.61 7.47
C GLY A 77 3.50 6.43 8.55
N PRO A 78 2.33 5.82 8.26
CA PRO A 78 1.25 5.72 9.24
C PRO A 78 1.44 4.62 10.29
N SER A 79 2.29 3.61 10.03
CA SER A 79 2.41 2.41 10.86
C SER A 79 3.73 2.36 11.63
N SER A 80 4.88 2.49 10.95
CA SER A 80 6.20 2.33 11.58
C SER A 80 7.10 3.55 11.47
N GLN A 81 6.76 4.51 10.60
CA GLN A 81 7.60 5.64 10.19
C GLN A 81 8.95 5.22 9.58
N VAL A 82 9.13 3.94 9.25
CA VAL A 82 10.35 3.44 8.67
C VAL A 82 10.44 3.85 7.20
N THR A 83 11.63 4.33 6.81
CA THR A 83 12.01 4.51 5.42
C THR A 83 13.13 3.52 5.08
N VAL A 84 12.92 2.69 4.06
CA VAL A 84 13.97 1.86 3.46
C VAL A 84 14.27 2.44 2.09
N SER A 85 15.54 2.75 1.83
CA SER A 85 16.00 3.23 0.52
C SER A 85 17.20 2.43 0.07
N LEU A 86 17.14 1.89 -1.15
CA LEU A 86 18.16 1.01 -1.71
C LEU A 86 18.45 1.42 -3.16
N PRO A 87 19.73 1.53 -3.55
CA PRO A 87 20.10 1.61 -4.95
C PRO A 87 19.96 0.24 -5.61
N LEU A 88 19.40 0.22 -6.81
CA LEU A 88 19.38 -0.92 -7.71
C LEU A 88 20.21 -0.60 -8.95
N PHE A 89 20.83 -1.64 -9.50
CA PHE A 89 21.64 -1.60 -10.71
C PHE A 89 20.99 -2.52 -11.75
N PRO A 90 19.95 -2.06 -12.46
CA PRO A 90 19.26 -2.89 -13.42
C PRO A 90 20.20 -3.30 -14.55
N ALA A 91 20.09 -4.55 -15.00
CA ALA A 91 20.78 -5.00 -16.20
C ALA A 91 20.28 -4.23 -17.43
N THR A 92 21.13 -4.13 -18.46
CA THR A 92 20.73 -3.62 -19.78
C THR A 92 19.49 -4.38 -20.28
N GLY A 93 18.49 -3.66 -20.78
CA GLY A 93 17.23 -4.25 -21.27
C GLY A 93 16.20 -4.57 -20.18
N TRP A 94 16.47 -4.26 -18.90
CA TRP A 94 15.56 -4.57 -17.79
C TRP A 94 14.11 -4.09 -17.99
N ILE A 95 13.91 -2.91 -18.58
CA ILE A 95 12.56 -2.39 -18.87
C ILE A 95 11.81 -3.31 -19.83
N ASP A 96 12.46 -3.76 -20.91
CA ASP A 96 11.85 -4.65 -21.90
C ASP A 96 11.52 -6.01 -21.30
N ASP A 97 12.39 -6.51 -20.42
CA ASP A 97 12.13 -7.71 -19.63
C ASP A 97 10.89 -7.55 -18.75
N GLN A 98 10.72 -6.39 -18.10
CA GLN A 98 9.53 -6.14 -17.27
C GLN A 98 8.26 -6.00 -18.13
N ARG A 99 8.33 -5.37 -19.31
CA ARG A 99 7.20 -5.34 -20.26
C ARG A 99 6.79 -6.75 -20.66
N ALA A 100 7.76 -7.59 -21.04
CA ALA A 100 7.50 -8.97 -21.42
C ALA A 100 6.89 -9.80 -20.28
N ARG A 101 7.35 -9.61 -19.04
CA ARG A 101 6.78 -10.24 -17.83
C ARG A 101 5.35 -9.78 -17.57
N LEU A 102 5.09 -8.48 -17.67
CA LEU A 102 3.74 -7.93 -17.50
C LEU A 102 2.75 -8.54 -18.51
N GLU A 103 3.16 -8.68 -19.77
CA GLU A 103 2.35 -9.33 -20.80
C GLU A 103 2.09 -10.82 -20.52
N LYS A 104 3.08 -11.55 -19.98
CA LYS A 104 2.87 -12.93 -19.52
C LYS A 104 1.84 -13.01 -18.40
N VAL A 105 1.92 -12.13 -17.40
CA VAL A 105 0.95 -12.06 -16.30
C VAL A 105 -0.45 -11.74 -16.83
N ARG A 106 -0.57 -10.74 -17.72
CA ARG A 106 -1.87 -10.39 -18.33
C ARG A 106 -2.52 -11.58 -19.00
N ARG A 107 -1.78 -12.33 -19.82
CA ARG A 107 -2.29 -13.55 -20.47
C ARG A 107 -2.73 -14.62 -19.48
N ALA A 108 -2.05 -14.76 -18.34
CA ALA A 108 -2.36 -15.78 -17.35
C ALA A 108 -3.63 -15.48 -16.52
N PHE A 109 -4.01 -14.21 -16.36
CA PHE A 109 -5.12 -13.79 -15.49
C PHE A 109 -6.30 -13.14 -16.22
N THR A 110 -6.29 -13.12 -17.55
CA THR A 110 -7.41 -12.64 -18.39
C THR A 110 -8.25 -13.82 -18.92
N SER A 111 -8.43 -14.88 -18.10
CA SER A 111 -9.35 -15.98 -18.38
C SER A 111 -10.76 -15.66 -17.88
#